data_AF-A0A0R1W4U5-F1
#
_entry.id   AF-A0A0R1W4U5-F1
#
_cell.length_a   1.000
_cell.length_b   1.000
_cell.length_c   1.000
_cell.angle_alpha   90.00
_cell.angle_beta   90.00
_cell.angle_gamma   90.00
#
_symmetry.space_group_name_H-M   'P 1'
#
loop_
_entity.id
_entity.type
_entity.pdbx_description
1 polymer ?
#
loop_
_entity_poly.entity_id
_entity_poly.type
_entity_poly.pdbx_seq_one_letter_code
_entity_poly.pdbx_strand_id
1 'polypeptide(L)'
;MGKSTFAKQLQNDLQQRMLNKSIDLVCTDNFLYSNTKLKKMNNFDHKGFPDSYDQNLIENFIESINNGNAIDIPMYDHHVNDISNQQMVVYQPDILIIEGLISLQHPLCDMATTKIFLDADSRDVFQWYAVRCHQSMPLETTERFNTKIMQAWQCVDVPNYQKFVVPTRKNADMVLSMNRRHELININYQHSYEEVELNAVYN
;
A
#
# COMPACT_ATOMS: atom_id res chain seq x y z
N MET A 1 9.39 1.24 -3.80
CA MET A 1 8.30 1.19 -4.79
C MET A 1 7.67 2.55 -5.02
N GLY A 2 7.30 3.32 -3.97
CA GLY A 2 6.63 4.62 -4.16
C GLY A 2 5.10 4.55 -4.27
N LYS A 3 4.49 3.51 -3.68
CA LYS A 3 3.04 3.26 -3.69
C LYS A 3 2.25 4.44 -3.16
N SER A 4 2.59 4.95 -1.97
CA SER A 4 1.89 6.08 -1.37
C SER A 4 2.05 7.37 -2.19
N THR A 5 3.19 7.58 -2.87
CA THR A 5 3.37 8.73 -3.78
C THR A 5 2.45 8.62 -4.98
N PHE A 6 2.43 7.45 -5.64
CA PHE A 6 1.54 7.18 -6.77
C PHE A 6 0.07 7.29 -6.36
N ALA A 7 -0.34 6.70 -5.24
CA ALA A 7 -1.72 6.71 -4.76
C ALA A 7 -2.20 8.13 -4.43
N LYS A 8 -1.35 8.96 -3.80
CA LYS A 8 -1.66 10.38 -3.57
C LYS A 8 -1.78 11.17 -4.88
N GLN A 9 -0.90 10.92 -5.84
CA GLN A 9 -0.97 11.57 -7.14
C GLN A 9 -2.27 11.17 -7.88
N LEU A 10 -2.60 9.88 -7.89
CA LEU A 10 -3.84 9.36 -8.47
C LEU A 10 -5.07 9.97 -7.78
N GLN A 11 -5.08 10.04 -6.45
CA GLN A 11 -6.15 10.69 -5.69
C GLN A 11 -6.33 12.15 -6.13
N ASN A 12 -5.24 12.93 -6.18
CA ASN A 12 -5.28 14.33 -6.57
C ASN A 12 -5.79 14.51 -8.01
N ASP A 13 -5.30 13.69 -8.94
CA ASP A 13 -5.70 13.75 -10.35
C ASP A 13 -7.20 13.39 -10.53
N LEU A 14 -7.69 12.39 -9.79
CA LEU A 14 -9.10 12.03 -9.79
C LEU A 14 -9.96 13.13 -9.17
N GLN A 15 -9.54 13.73 -8.06
CA GLN A 15 -10.27 14.84 -7.41
C GLN A 15 -10.39 16.05 -8.34
N GLN A 16 -9.36 16.36 -9.11
CA GLN A 16 -9.39 17.46 -10.09
C GLN A 16 -10.30 17.17 -11.28
N ARG A 17 -10.42 15.91 -11.69
CA ARG A 17 -11.23 15.50 -12.86
C ARG A 17 -12.68 15.20 -12.51
N MET A 18 -12.95 14.76 -11.29
CA MET A 18 -14.25 14.29 -10.82
C MET A 18 -14.76 15.15 -9.67
N LEU A 19 -15.01 16.43 -9.96
CA LEU A 19 -15.34 17.47 -8.96
C LEU A 19 -16.54 17.15 -8.04
N ASN A 20 -17.45 16.28 -8.48
CA ASN A 20 -18.65 15.90 -7.75
C ASN A 20 -18.55 14.54 -7.05
N LYS A 21 -17.33 13.98 -6.93
CA LYS A 21 -17.08 12.65 -6.38
C LYS A 21 -16.19 12.72 -5.13
N SER A 22 -16.56 12.02 -4.07
CA SER A 22 -15.71 11.83 -2.90
C SER A 22 -14.66 10.75 -3.15
N ILE A 23 -13.39 11.05 -2.86
CA ILE A 23 -12.26 10.15 -3.14
C ILE A 23 -11.39 10.04 -1.90
N ASP A 24 -11.45 8.87 -1.26
CA ASP A 24 -10.70 8.56 -0.06
C ASP A 24 -9.47 7.69 -0.38
N LEU A 25 -8.42 7.88 0.41
CA LEU A 25 -7.18 7.10 0.33
C LEU A 25 -6.89 6.45 1.68
N VAL A 26 -6.87 5.13 1.71
CA VAL A 26 -6.55 4.32 2.89
C VAL A 26 -5.23 3.60 2.67
N CYS A 27 -4.27 3.81 3.57
CA CYS A 27 -3.02 3.06 3.60
C CYS A 27 -3.21 1.80 4.45
N THR A 28 -2.76 0.63 3.98
CA THR A 28 -2.90 -0.61 4.76
C THR A 28 -2.09 -0.59 6.05
N ASP A 29 -1.09 0.28 6.16
CA ASP A 29 -0.28 0.43 7.39
C ASP A 29 -1.13 0.92 8.57
N ASN A 30 -2.29 1.55 8.32
CA ASN A 30 -3.29 1.86 9.33
C ASN A 30 -3.86 0.62 10.01
N PHE A 31 -3.77 -0.55 9.38
CA PHE A 31 -4.21 -1.83 9.96
C PHE A 31 -3.08 -2.57 10.68
N LEU A 32 -1.88 -2.01 10.81
CA LEU A 32 -0.81 -2.66 11.58
C LEU A 32 -1.17 -2.71 13.07
N TYR A 33 -0.75 -3.77 13.75
CA TYR A 33 -0.69 -3.73 15.20
C TYR A 33 0.31 -2.67 15.67
N SER A 34 0.00 -2.02 16.79
CA SER A 34 0.95 -1.10 17.43
C SER A 34 2.25 -1.81 17.81
N ASN A 35 3.36 -1.08 17.88
CA ASN A 35 4.66 -1.62 18.27
C ASN A 35 4.60 -2.31 19.64
N THR A 36 3.80 -1.76 20.56
CA THR A 36 3.57 -2.37 21.88
C THR A 36 2.90 -3.74 21.76
N LYS A 37 1.88 -3.86 20.90
CA LYS A 37 1.17 -5.12 20.67
C LYS A 37 2.08 -6.14 19.97
N LEU A 38 2.80 -5.73 18.91
CA LEU A 38 3.75 -6.58 18.20
C LEU A 38 4.85 -7.12 19.12
N LYS A 39 5.42 -6.28 20.00
CA LYS A 39 6.40 -6.72 21.00
C LYS A 39 5.83 -7.73 21.98
N LYS A 40 4.60 -7.53 22.46
CA LYS A 40 3.91 -8.50 23.34
C LYS A 40 3.66 -9.84 22.66
N MET A 41 3.50 -9.85 21.34
CA MET A 41 3.31 -11.05 20.51
C MET A 41 4.64 -11.69 20.07
N ASN A 42 5.79 -11.10 20.42
CA ASN A 42 7.11 -11.45 19.86
C ASN A 42 7.15 -11.41 18.32
N ASN A 43 6.37 -10.50 17.70
CA ASN A 43 6.22 -10.39 16.25
C ASN A 43 6.71 -9.04 15.69
N PHE A 44 7.55 -8.32 16.44
CA PHE A 44 8.03 -7.00 16.04
C PHE A 44 8.92 -7.04 14.79
N ASP A 45 9.74 -8.08 14.66
CA ASP A 45 10.66 -8.24 13.52
C ASP A 45 9.95 -8.63 12.21
N HIS A 46 8.66 -8.97 12.29
CA HIS A 46 7.79 -9.25 11.14
C HIS A 46 6.93 -8.04 10.78
N LYS A 47 7.24 -6.83 11.26
CA LYS A 47 6.45 -5.65 10.91
C LYS A 47 6.41 -5.44 9.38
N GLY A 48 5.19 -5.38 8.83
CA GLY A 48 4.93 -5.33 7.38
C GLY A 48 4.67 -6.70 6.73
N PHE A 49 4.86 -7.81 7.44
CA PHE A 49 4.39 -9.13 7.03
C PHE A 49 2.90 -9.27 7.33
N PRO A 50 2.16 -10.19 6.65
CA PRO A 50 0.72 -10.34 6.84
C PRO A 50 0.28 -10.57 8.31
N ASP A 51 1.11 -11.25 9.10
CA ASP A 51 0.86 -11.55 10.52
C ASP A 51 1.06 -10.35 11.47
N SER A 52 1.53 -9.21 10.95
CA SER A 52 1.68 -7.96 11.69
C SER A 52 0.48 -7.01 11.57
N TYR A 53 -0.50 -7.36 10.74
CA TYR A 53 -1.74 -6.60 10.55
C TYR A 53 -2.89 -7.18 11.39
N ASP A 54 -3.76 -6.29 11.88
CA ASP A 54 -4.97 -6.61 12.61
C ASP A 54 -6.08 -7.06 11.65
N GLN A 55 -6.17 -8.38 11.47
CA GLN A 55 -7.15 -8.99 10.56
C GLN A 55 -8.59 -8.68 10.95
N ASN A 56 -8.90 -8.59 12.25
CA ASN A 56 -10.26 -8.22 12.70
C ASN A 56 -10.61 -6.79 12.29
N LEU A 57 -9.64 -5.86 12.38
CA LEU A 57 -9.85 -4.49 11.94
C LEU A 57 -10.03 -4.39 10.43
N ILE A 58 -9.28 -5.19 9.66
CA ILE A 58 -9.48 -5.32 8.21
C ILE A 58 -10.90 -5.82 7.92
N GLU A 59 -11.32 -6.93 8.51
CA GLU A 59 -12.66 -7.50 8.31
C GLU A 59 -13.78 -6.49 8.64
N ASN A 60 -13.69 -5.81 9.78
CA ASN A 60 -14.63 -4.76 10.18
C ASN A 60 -14.66 -3.58 9.19
N PHE A 61 -13.49 -3.22 8.63
CA PHE A 61 -13.39 -2.21 7.58
C PHE A 61 -14.11 -2.67 6.32
N ILE A 62 -13.86 -3.89 5.85
CA ILE A 62 -14.54 -4.47 4.68
C ILE A 62 -16.05 -4.48 4.87
N GLU A 63 -16.51 -5.00 6.01
CA GLU A 63 -17.94 -5.09 6.33
C GLU A 63 -18.60 -3.71 6.41
N SER A 64 -17.97 -2.75 7.07
CA SER A 64 -18.48 -1.38 7.16
C SER A 64 -18.65 -0.74 5.78
N ILE A 65 -17.64 -0.86 4.91
CA ILE A 65 -17.71 -0.29 3.56
C ILE A 65 -18.82 -0.96 2.74
N ASN A 66 -18.91 -2.30 2.75
CA ASN A 66 -19.94 -3.04 2.01
C ASN A 66 -21.36 -2.73 2.48
N ASN A 67 -21.54 -2.47 3.77
CA ASN A 67 -22.83 -2.13 4.36
C ASN A 67 -23.16 -0.63 4.32
N GLY A 68 -22.26 0.19 3.79
CA GLY A 68 -22.45 1.64 3.73
C GLY A 68 -22.34 2.36 5.08
N ASN A 69 -21.69 1.74 6.06
CA ASN A 69 -21.48 2.31 7.38
C ASN A 69 -20.18 3.12 7.44
N ALA A 70 -20.15 4.12 8.32
CA ALA A 70 -18.91 4.81 8.67
C ALA A 70 -18.04 3.91 9.55
N ILE A 71 -16.72 4.00 9.38
CA ILE A 71 -15.75 3.34 10.27
C ILE A 71 -14.59 4.27 10.61
N ASP A 72 -14.23 4.28 11.90
CA ASP A 72 -12.99 4.88 12.39
C ASP A 72 -11.86 3.86 12.32
N ILE A 73 -10.80 4.18 11.58
CA ILE A 73 -9.56 3.39 11.57
C ILE A 73 -8.40 4.23 12.12
N PRO A 74 -7.46 3.64 12.88
CA PRO A 74 -6.33 4.37 13.40
C PRO A 74 -5.39 4.80 12.27
N MET A 75 -4.62 5.86 12.48
CA MET A 75 -3.66 6.34 11.50
C MET A 75 -2.25 5.91 11.85
N TYR A 76 -1.53 5.33 10.89
CA TYR A 76 -0.10 5.07 11.02
C TYR A 76 0.71 6.37 10.86
N ASP A 77 1.67 6.59 11.76
CA ASP A 77 2.58 7.72 11.70
C ASP A 77 4.01 7.25 11.38
N HIS A 78 4.49 7.57 10.18
CA HIS A 78 5.84 7.25 9.70
C HIS A 78 6.95 8.05 10.41
N HIS A 79 6.64 9.15 11.11
CA HIS A 79 7.63 9.87 11.91
C HIS A 79 8.04 9.07 13.15
N VAL A 80 7.06 8.45 13.81
CA VAL A 80 7.30 7.59 14.99
C VAL A 80 7.36 6.10 14.65
N ASN A 81 7.06 5.73 13.39
CA ASN A 81 6.95 4.36 12.90
C ASN A 81 6.03 3.50 13.79
N ASP A 82 4.83 3.99 14.08
CA ASP A 82 3.83 3.29 14.90
C ASP A 82 2.41 3.77 14.58
N ILE A 83 1.42 3.05 15.09
CA ILE A 83 0.04 3.52 15.15
C ILE A 83 -0.04 4.75 16.05
N SER A 84 -0.62 5.83 15.53
CA SER A 84 -0.85 7.07 16.25
C SER A 84 -2.17 7.03 17.04
N ASN A 85 -2.39 8.05 17.88
CA ASN A 85 -3.67 8.25 18.56
C ASN A 85 -4.72 8.95 17.67
N GLN A 86 -4.37 9.27 16.42
CA GLN A 86 -5.29 9.86 15.46
C GLN A 86 -6.08 8.76 14.75
N GLN A 87 -7.29 9.09 14.35
CA GLN A 87 -8.17 8.22 13.58
C GLN A 87 -8.61 8.96 12.31
N MET A 88 -8.85 8.19 11.26
CA MET A 88 -9.52 8.65 10.06
C MET A 88 -10.89 7.97 9.99
N VAL A 89 -11.90 8.77 9.64
CA VAL A 89 -13.25 8.28 9.36
C VAL A 89 -13.31 7.98 7.86
N VAL A 90 -13.73 6.77 7.50
CA VAL A 90 -14.09 6.44 6.11
C VAL A 90 -15.60 6.26 6.04
N TYR A 91 -16.25 7.02 5.17
CA TYR A 91 -17.71 7.00 5.05
C TYR A 91 -18.16 7.16 3.60
N GLN A 92 -18.53 6.04 2.98
CA GLN A 92 -19.12 5.95 1.63
C GLN A 92 -18.47 6.87 0.58
N PRO A 93 -17.15 6.76 0.33
CA PRO A 93 -16.54 7.48 -0.77
C PRO A 93 -17.05 6.93 -2.12
N ASP A 94 -17.21 7.80 -3.12
CA ASP A 94 -17.49 7.35 -4.48
C ASP A 94 -16.33 6.52 -5.06
N ILE A 95 -15.09 6.84 -4.67
CA ILE A 95 -13.89 6.08 -5.01
C ILE A 95 -13.04 5.88 -3.75
N LEU A 96 -12.80 4.63 -3.40
CA LEU A 96 -11.88 4.26 -2.33
C LEU A 96 -10.58 3.71 -2.93
N ILE A 97 -9.47 4.40 -2.68
CA ILE A 97 -8.13 3.93 -3.04
C ILE A 97 -7.53 3.24 -1.83
N ILE A 98 -7.23 1.95 -1.94
CA ILE A 98 -6.51 1.19 -0.91
C ILE A 98 -5.09 0.94 -1.39
N GLU A 99 -4.10 1.51 -0.71
CA GLU A 99 -2.68 1.34 -1.05
C GLU A 99 -1.93 0.64 0.08
N GLY A 100 -1.00 -0.25 -0.25
CA GLY A 100 -0.13 -0.85 0.76
C GLY A 100 0.50 -2.15 0.32
N LEU A 101 1.24 -2.81 1.22
CA LEU A 101 1.93 -4.06 0.91
C LEU A 101 0.97 -5.24 0.75
N ILE A 102 -0.14 -5.22 1.49
CA ILE A 102 -1.11 -6.31 1.55
C ILE A 102 -2.39 -6.02 0.76
N SER A 103 -2.49 -4.90 0.04
CA SER A 103 -3.74 -4.48 -0.63
C SER A 103 -4.23 -5.46 -1.70
N LEU A 104 -3.32 -6.23 -2.31
CA LEU A 104 -3.64 -7.28 -3.29
C LEU A 104 -3.71 -8.69 -2.66
N GLN A 105 -3.71 -8.79 -1.33
CA GLN A 105 -3.95 -10.04 -0.60
C GLN A 105 -5.43 -10.15 -0.22
N HIS A 106 -5.93 -11.37 -0.08
CA HIS A 106 -7.25 -11.59 0.51
C HIS A 106 -7.24 -11.19 2.00
N PRO A 107 -8.33 -10.62 2.53
CA PRO A 107 -9.61 -10.35 1.83
C PRO A 107 -9.68 -9.00 1.11
N LEU A 108 -8.73 -8.08 1.32
CA LEU A 108 -8.76 -6.72 0.72
C LEU A 108 -8.85 -6.73 -0.81
N CYS A 109 -8.16 -7.67 -1.45
CA CYS A 109 -8.15 -7.82 -2.90
C CYS A 109 -9.54 -8.01 -3.49
N ASP A 110 -10.47 -8.66 -2.77
CA ASP A 110 -11.80 -8.99 -3.28
C ASP A 110 -12.75 -7.78 -3.30
N MET A 111 -12.45 -6.75 -2.52
CA MET A 111 -13.20 -5.49 -2.52
C MET A 111 -12.92 -4.64 -3.77
N ALA A 112 -11.75 -4.83 -4.38
CA ALA A 112 -11.24 -3.90 -5.39
C ALA A 112 -11.83 -4.19 -6.78
N THR A 113 -12.45 -3.18 -7.38
CA THR A 113 -12.91 -3.23 -8.79
C THR A 113 -11.78 -3.02 -9.79
N THR A 114 -10.68 -2.40 -9.37
CA THR A 114 -9.48 -2.22 -10.19
C THR A 114 -8.23 -2.41 -9.32
N LYS A 115 -7.31 -3.24 -9.80
CA LYS A 115 -6.15 -3.74 -9.05
C LYS A 115 -4.87 -3.39 -9.79
N ILE A 116 -3.98 -2.66 -9.11
CA ILE A 116 -2.75 -2.12 -9.70
C ILE A 116 -1.55 -2.63 -8.91
N PHE A 117 -0.59 -3.26 -9.60
CA PHE A 117 0.70 -3.61 -9.03
C PHE A 117 1.79 -2.67 -9.55
N LEU A 118 2.54 -2.01 -8.66
CA LEU A 118 3.71 -1.22 -9.04
C LEU A 118 4.97 -2.10 -9.05
N ASP A 119 5.66 -2.13 -10.17
CA ASP A 119 6.92 -2.87 -10.37
C ASP A 119 8.08 -1.92 -10.69
N ALA A 120 9.27 -2.27 -10.22
CA ALA A 120 10.50 -1.50 -10.46
C ALA A 120 11.73 -2.40 -10.29
N ASP A 121 12.86 -2.01 -10.89
CA ASP A 121 14.13 -2.72 -10.71
C ASP A 121 14.52 -2.75 -9.22
N SER A 122 14.90 -3.93 -8.72
CA SER A 122 15.21 -4.12 -7.30
C SER A 122 16.33 -3.22 -6.78
N ARG A 123 17.28 -2.82 -7.65
CA ARG A 123 18.35 -1.88 -7.31
C ARG A 123 17.80 -0.49 -7.07
N ASP A 124 16.87 -0.03 -7.92
CA ASP A 124 16.19 1.25 -7.75
C ASP A 124 15.35 1.25 -6.49
N VAL A 125 14.62 0.15 -6.22
CA VAL A 125 13.81 0.01 -5.01
C VAL A 125 14.66 0.09 -3.75
N PHE A 126 15.80 -0.60 -3.72
CA PHE A 126 16.74 -0.52 -2.61
C PHE A 126 17.30 0.89 -2.44
N GLN A 127 17.69 1.56 -3.53
CA GLN A 127 18.20 2.92 -3.48
C GLN A 127 17.16 3.88 -2.87
N TRP A 128 15.89 3.78 -3.29
CA TRP A 128 14.82 4.60 -2.71
C TRP A 128 14.60 4.28 -1.23
N TYR A 129 14.71 3.01 -0.84
CA TYR A 129 14.62 2.60 0.57
C TYR A 129 15.75 3.22 1.39
N ALA A 130 17.00 3.08 0.96
CA ALA A 130 18.16 3.63 1.66
C ALA A 130 18.06 5.16 1.80
N VAL A 131 17.64 5.87 0.75
CA VAL A 131 17.41 7.32 0.80
C VAL A 131 16.38 7.69 1.87
N ARG A 132 15.25 6.96 1.95
CA ARG A 132 14.24 7.21 3.00
C ARG A 132 14.80 6.95 4.39
N CYS A 133 15.56 5.88 4.60
CA CYS A 133 16.19 5.60 5.89
C CYS A 133 17.12 6.72 6.34
N HIS A 134 17.94 7.28 5.43
CA HIS A 134 18.76 8.44 5.74
C HIS A 134 17.95 9.70 6.03
N GLN A 135 16.84 9.93 5.31
CA GLN A 135 15.95 11.06 5.58
C GLN A 135 15.27 10.96 6.96
N SER A 136 14.96 9.74 7.42
CA SER A 136 14.41 9.49 8.76
C SER A 136 15.45 9.67 9.88
N MET A 137 16.74 9.50 9.58
CA MET A 137 17.84 9.67 10.55
C MET A 137 18.98 10.49 9.94
N PRO A 138 18.78 11.80 9.67
CA PRO A 138 19.71 12.60 8.87
C PRO A 138 21.07 12.82 9.53
N LEU A 139 21.15 12.67 10.86
CA LEU A 139 22.38 12.81 11.62
C LEU A 139 23.23 11.53 11.63
N GLU A 140 22.65 10.39 11.25
CA GLU A 140 23.32 9.09 11.29
C GLU A 140 23.86 8.72 9.91
N THR A 141 25.14 8.98 9.69
CA THR A 141 25.83 8.75 8.39
C THR A 141 26.93 7.69 8.47
N THR A 142 26.94 6.90 9.53
CA THR A 142 28.00 5.93 9.81
C THR A 142 27.92 4.72 8.88
N GLU A 143 29.07 4.09 8.60
CA GLU A 143 29.13 2.80 7.89
C GLU A 143 28.29 1.72 8.60
N ARG A 144 28.24 1.79 9.93
CA ARG A 144 27.40 0.93 10.76
C ARG A 144 25.92 1.10 10.45
N PHE A 145 25.45 2.32 10.17
CA PHE A 145 24.07 2.58 9.80
C PHE A 145 23.75 2.03 8.41
N ASN A 146 24.64 2.23 7.44
CA ASN A 146 24.49 1.62 6.09
C ASN A 146 24.42 0.09 6.17
N THR A 147 25.23 -0.52 7.04
CA THR A 147 25.19 -1.96 7.29
C THR A 147 23.84 -2.40 7.85
N LYS A 148 23.27 -1.64 8.80
CA LYS A 148 21.94 -1.92 9.35
C LYS A 148 20.83 -1.77 8.31
N ILE A 149 20.87 -0.74 7.47
CA ILE A 149 19.92 -0.55 6.36
C ILE A 149 19.96 -1.76 5.43
N MET A 150 21.16 -2.19 5.02
CA MET A 150 21.33 -3.37 4.17
C MET A 150 20.81 -4.64 4.84
N GLN A 151 21.10 -4.84 6.13
CA GLN A 151 20.63 -6.00 6.88
C GLN A 151 19.10 -6.02 7.01
N ALA A 152 18.47 -4.89 7.33
CA ALA A 152 17.01 -4.78 7.38
C ALA A 152 16.40 -5.11 6.01
N TRP A 153 16.95 -4.54 4.94
CA TRP A 153 16.50 -4.83 3.58
C TRP A 153 16.60 -6.32 3.23
N GLN A 154 17.76 -6.94 3.47
CA GLN A 154 18.01 -8.33 3.07
C GLN A 154 17.28 -9.36 3.95
N CYS A 155 17.14 -9.08 5.24
CA CYS A 155 16.58 -10.04 6.20
C CYS A 155 15.07 -9.86 6.42
N VAL A 156 14.52 -8.68 6.12
CA VAL A 156 13.11 -8.36 6.39
C VAL A 156 12.37 -8.02 5.10
N ASP A 157 12.78 -6.96 4.39
CA ASP A 157 12.03 -6.45 3.23
C ASP A 157 12.04 -7.41 2.04
N VAL A 158 13.20 -7.98 1.71
CA VAL A 158 13.34 -8.92 0.58
C VAL A 158 12.56 -10.21 0.81
N PRO A 159 12.68 -10.91 1.96
CA PRO A 159 11.87 -12.09 2.25
C PRO A 159 10.37 -11.81 2.25
N ASN A 160 9.95 -10.68 2.85
CA ASN A 160 8.54 -10.26 2.82
C ASN A 160 8.06 -10.07 1.38
N TYR A 161 8.82 -9.32 0.59
CA TYR A 161 8.48 -9.04 -0.80
C TYR A 161 8.36 -10.32 -1.62
N GLN A 162 9.35 -11.21 -1.56
CA GLN A 162 9.37 -12.45 -2.35
C GLN A 162 8.25 -13.41 -1.94
N LYS A 163 7.97 -13.53 -0.63
CA LYS A 163 7.02 -14.52 -0.12
C LYS A 163 5.58 -14.03 -0.14
N PHE A 164 5.33 -12.74 0.10
CA PHE A 164 3.98 -12.22 0.35
C PHE A 164 3.55 -11.10 -0.58
N VAL A 165 4.47 -10.39 -1.26
CA VAL A 165 4.09 -9.27 -2.15
C VAL A 165 4.16 -9.67 -3.62
N VAL A 166 5.28 -10.19 -4.13
CA VAL A 166 5.41 -10.59 -5.54
C VAL A 166 4.33 -11.58 -5.98
N PRO A 167 3.98 -12.62 -5.18
CA PRO A 167 2.98 -13.59 -5.62
C PRO A 167 1.58 -12.98 -5.83
N THR A 168 1.27 -11.84 -5.22
CA THR A 168 -0.02 -11.16 -5.40
C THR A 168 -0.08 -10.34 -6.68
N ARG A 169 1.04 -10.17 -7.39
CA ARG A 169 1.09 -9.55 -8.72
C ARG A 169 0.09 -10.19 -9.67
N LYS A 170 -0.10 -11.52 -9.59
CA LYS A 170 -1.06 -12.26 -10.44
C LYS A 170 -2.53 -11.84 -10.22
N ASN A 171 -2.84 -11.17 -9.11
CA ASN A 171 -4.18 -10.69 -8.80
C ASN A 171 -4.42 -9.28 -9.39
N ALA A 172 -3.42 -8.64 -10.00
CA ALA A 172 -3.56 -7.29 -10.54
C ALA A 172 -4.18 -7.31 -11.94
N ASP A 173 -5.01 -6.31 -12.23
CA ASP A 173 -5.53 -6.08 -13.57
C ASP A 173 -4.45 -5.44 -14.45
N MET A 174 -3.57 -4.64 -13.83
CA MET A 174 -2.46 -3.98 -14.50
C MET A 174 -1.19 -3.90 -13.64
N VAL A 175 -0.05 -4.04 -14.30
CA VAL A 175 1.29 -3.85 -13.72
C VAL A 175 1.91 -2.59 -14.31
N LEU A 176 2.21 -1.63 -13.44
CA LEU A 176 2.85 -0.36 -13.80
C LEU A 176 4.35 -0.46 -13.52
N SER A 177 5.17 -0.37 -14.56
CA SER A 177 6.63 -0.39 -14.42
C SER A 177 7.17 1.02 -14.25
N MET A 178 7.94 1.24 -13.19
CA MET A 178 8.52 2.54 -12.84
C MET A 178 10.03 2.52 -13.06
N ASN A 179 10.59 3.63 -13.55
CA ASN A 179 12.04 3.82 -13.62
C ASN A 179 12.61 4.42 -12.32
N ARG A 180 13.94 4.51 -12.24
CA ARG A 180 14.70 5.11 -11.10
C ARG A 180 14.25 6.50 -10.62
N ARG A 181 13.55 7.28 -11.46
CA ARG A 181 13.03 8.62 -11.14
C ARG A 181 11.57 8.60 -10.66
N HIS A 182 11.02 7.40 -10.43
CA HIS A 182 9.59 7.20 -10.17
C HIS A 182 8.69 7.62 -11.34
N GLU A 183 9.20 7.60 -12.58
CA GLU A 183 8.39 7.87 -13.77
C GLU A 183 7.83 6.55 -14.30
N LEU A 184 6.57 6.55 -14.71
CA LEU A 184 5.92 5.43 -15.38
C LEU A 184 6.55 5.23 -16.76
N ILE A 185 7.05 4.03 -17.03
CA ILE A 185 7.69 3.68 -18.31
C ILE A 185 6.93 2.62 -19.11
N ASN A 186 6.09 1.82 -18.45
CA ASN A 186 5.30 0.80 -19.11
C ASN A 186 4.03 0.45 -18.31
N ILE A 187 2.96 0.14 -19.03
CA ILE A 187 1.71 -0.40 -18.48
C ILE A 187 1.49 -1.76 -19.13
N ASN A 188 1.41 -2.82 -18.32
CA ASN A 188 1.06 -4.16 -18.77
C ASN A 188 -0.31 -4.53 -18.20
N TYR A 189 -1.32 -4.72 -19.07
CA TYR A 189 -2.64 -5.20 -18.69
C TYR A 189 -2.62 -6.74 -18.67
N GLN A 190 -2.89 -7.33 -17.51
CA GLN A 190 -2.75 -8.77 -17.29
C GLN A 190 -4.00 -9.56 -17.71
N HIS A 191 -5.15 -8.92 -17.63
CA HIS A 191 -6.39 -9.45 -18.16
C HIS A 191 -6.77 -8.59 -19.35
N SER A 192 -6.96 -9.22 -20.52
CA SER A 192 -7.76 -8.59 -21.56
C SER A 192 -9.09 -8.28 -20.92
N TYR A 193 -9.44 -7.00 -20.80
CA TYR A 193 -10.84 -6.63 -20.64
C TYR A 193 -11.57 -7.37 -21.75
N GLU A 194 -12.30 -8.44 -21.42
CA GLU A 194 -13.37 -8.88 -22.30
C GLU A 194 -14.19 -7.62 -22.58
N GLU A 195 -14.51 -7.40 -23.85
CA GLU A 195 -15.33 -6.30 -24.33
C GLU A 195 -16.68 -6.31 -23.60
N VAL A 196 -16.73 -5.78 -22.38
CA VAL A 196 -17.98 -5.50 -21.68
C VAL A 196 -18.50 -4.18 -22.26
N GLU A 197 -19.19 -4.35 -23.38
CA GLU A 197 -20.27 -3.50 -23.89
C GLU A 197 -20.04 -1.97 -23.85
N LEU A 198 -19.14 -1.48 -24.70
CA LEU A 198 -19.26 -0.11 -25.23
C LEU A 198 -20.24 -0.01 -26.42
N ASN A 199 -20.86 -1.14 -26.83
CA ASN A 199 -21.83 -1.19 -27.93
C ASN A 199 -23.30 -0.96 -27.50
N ALA A 200 -23.58 -0.70 -26.22
CA ALA A 200 -24.95 -0.46 -25.73
C ALA A 200 -25.36 1.03 -25.69
N VAL A 201 -24.51 1.97 -26.14
CA VAL A 201 -24.81 3.43 -26.10
C VAL A 201 -25.01 4.04 -27.50
N TYR A 202 -24.90 3.25 -28.58
CA TYR A 202 -25.06 3.75 -29.96
C TYR A 202 -25.95 2.90 -30.89
N ASN A 203 -26.92 2.16 -30.35
CA ASN A 203 -28.03 1.63 -31.15
C ASN A 203 -29.38 2.01 -30.54
#